data_AF-A0A917V4A8-F1
#
_entry.id   AF-A0A917V4A8-F1
#
_cell.length_a   1.000
_cell.length_b   1.000
_cell.length_c   1.000
_cell.angle_alpha   90.00
_cell.angle_beta   90.00
_cell.angle_gamma   90.00
#
_symmetry.space_group_name_H-M   'P 1'
#
loop_
_entity.id
_entity.type
_entity.pdbx_description
1 polymer ?
#
loop_
_entity_poly.entity_id
_entity_poly.type
_entity_poly.pdbx_seq_one_letter_code
_entity_poly.pdbx_strand_id
1 'polypeptide(L)' 'MPVTNPLERVNGEIKRRTEVVGIFPNEDAIVRLVGAILLEQNDEWAVQRARYMTLETIAGMSDDPAVSLPAMEP' A
#
# COMPACT_ATOMS: atom_id res chain seq x y z
N MET A 1 -3.13 16.39 -18.95
CA MET A 1 -4.23 15.87 -18.12
C MET A 1 -3.59 15.01 -17.05
N PRO A 2 -3.69 15.35 -15.75
CA PRO A 2 -3.09 14.53 -14.71
C PRO A 2 -3.71 13.12 -14.79
N VAL A 3 -2.87 12.11 -14.69
CA VAL A 3 -3.25 10.69 -14.83
C VAL A 3 -4.34 10.39 -13.81
N THR A 4 -5.54 10.03 -14.27
CA THR A 4 -6.77 10.01 -13.45
C THR A 4 -7.01 8.66 -12.77
N ASN A 5 -6.20 7.64 -13.03
CA ASN A 5 -6.39 6.27 -12.52
C ASN A 5 -5.16 5.73 -11.77
N PRO A 6 -5.31 5.27 -10.50
CA PRO A 6 -4.24 4.63 -9.73
C PRO A 6 -3.50 3.51 -10.48
N LEU A 7 -4.20 2.74 -11.33
CA LEU A 7 -3.60 1.65 -12.09
C LEU A 7 -2.58 2.15 -13.13
N GLU A 8 -2.87 3.26 -13.80
CA GLU A 8 -1.96 3.86 -14.77
C GLU A 8 -0.69 4.38 -14.09
N ARG A 9 -0.82 4.92 -12.86
CA ARG A 9 0.32 5.34 -12.04
C ARG A 9 1.24 4.15 -11.73
N VAL A 10 0.68 3.02 -11.32
CA VAL A 10 1.44 1.80 -11.03
C VAL A 10 2.12 1.24 -12.28
N ASN A 11 1.42 1.20 -13.41
CA ASN A 11 2.00 0.75 -14.68
C ASN A 11 3.16 1.66 -15.14
N GLY A 12 3.03 2.98 -14.95
CA GLY A 12 4.11 3.93 -15.22
C GLY A 12 5.34 3.70 -14.32
N GLU A 13 5.11 3.37 -13.05
CA GLU A 13 6.18 3.05 -12.09
C GLU A 13 6.93 1.78 -12.48
N ILE A 14 6.19 0.71 -12.79
CA ILE A 14 6.76 -0.57 -13.23
C ILE A 14 7.61 -0.33 -14.48
N LYS A 15 7.09 0.40 -15.47
CA LYS A 15 7.83 0.71 -16.70
C LYS A 15 9.13 1.47 -16.41
N ARG A 16 9.07 2.54 -15.60
CA ARG A 16 10.24 3.37 -15.29
C ARG A 16 11.33 2.59 -14.54
N ARG A 17 10.97 1.79 -13.52
CA ARG A 17 11.96 1.05 -12.72
C ARG A 17 12.55 -0.15 -13.45
N THR A 18 11.80 -0.78 -14.35
CA THR A 18 12.32 -1.85 -15.21
C THR A 18 13.24 -1.32 -16.31
N GLU A 19 12.98 -0.10 -16.82
CA GLU A 19 13.82 0.58 -17.82
C GLU A 19 15.24 0.86 -17.32
N VAL A 20 15.43 1.15 -16.02
CA VAL A 20 16.75 1.35 -15.40
C VAL A 20 17.61 0.08 -15.44
N VAL A 21 16.98 -1.10 -15.33
CA VAL A 21 17.70 -2.38 -15.37
C VAL A 21 18.02 -2.78 -16.81
N GLY A 22 17.14 -2.47 -17.77
CA GLY A 22 17.31 -2.76 -19.19
C GLY A 22 17.15 -4.25 -19.54
N ILE A 23 18.06 -5.10 -19.07
CA ILE A 23 18.06 -6.55 -19.33
C ILE A 23 18.15 -7.32 -18.00
N PHE A 24 17.25 -8.26 -17.80
CA PHE A 24 17.24 -9.12 -16.61
C PHE A 24 17.98 -10.44 -16.88
N PRO A 25 18.71 -10.97 -15.88
CA PRO A 25 19.48 -12.21 -16.04
C PRO A 25 18.61 -13.48 -16.03
N ASN A 26 17.38 -13.39 -15.52
CA ASN A 26 16.38 -14.46 -15.51
C ASN A 26 14.99 -13.90 -15.15
N GLU A 27 13.96 -14.73 -15.25
CA GLU A 27 12.57 -14.39 -14.90
C GLU A 27 12.40 -14.05 -13.41
N ASP A 28 13.10 -14.77 -12.51
CA ASP A 28 13.00 -14.51 -11.07
C ASP A 28 13.49 -13.10 -10.69
N ALA A 29 14.44 -12.53 -11.43
CA ALA A 29 14.95 -11.18 -11.19
C ALA A 29 13.89 -10.11 -11.49
N ILE A 30 13.13 -10.26 -12.59
CA ILE A 30 12.04 -9.32 -12.91
C ILE A 30 10.86 -9.48 -11.95
N VAL A 31 10.51 -10.73 -11.60
CA VAL A 31 9.44 -11.02 -10.64
C VAL A 31 9.75 -10.38 -9.28
N ARG A 32 11.00 -10.46 -8.80
CA ARG A 32 11.40 -9.81 -7.54
C ARG A 32 11.31 -8.29 -7.59
N LEU A 33 11.75 -7.67 -8.68
CA LEU A 33 11.68 -6.20 -8.80
C LEU A 33 10.22 -5.74 -8.85
N VAL A 34 9.41 -6.33 -9.74
CA VAL A 34 7.99 -5.96 -9.88
C VAL A 34 7.23 -6.27 -8.60
N GLY A 35 7.51 -7.42 -7.97
CA GLY A 35 6.93 -7.79 -6.67
C GLY A 35 7.23 -6.76 -5.58
N ALA A 36 8.47 -6.26 -5.50
CA ALA A 36 8.83 -5.21 -4.54
C ALA A 36 8.07 -3.89 -4.80
N ILE A 37 7.87 -3.51 -6.06
CA ILE A 37 7.09 -2.31 -6.44
C ILE A 37 5.63 -2.47 -6.01
N LEU A 38 5.05 -3.66 -6.23
CA LEU A 38 3.67 -3.94 -5.87
C LEU A 38 3.48 -3.98 -4.34
N LEU A 39 4.46 -4.48 -3.59
CA LEU A 39 4.46 -4.43 -2.12
C LEU A 39 4.46 -2.97 -1.62
N GLU A 40 5.35 -2.12 -2.14
CA GLU A 40 5.39 -0.70 -1.79
C GLU A 40 4.05 0.00 -2.08
N GLN A 41 3.44 -0.29 -3.23
CA GLN A 41 2.15 0.29 -3.59
C GLN A 41 1.00 -0.25 -2.71
N ASN A 42 1.03 -1.53 -2.36
CA ASN A 42 0.05 -2.14 -1.48
C ASN A 42 0.07 -1.49 -0.10
N ASP A 43 1.26 -1.21 0.44
CA ASP A 43 1.41 -0.54 1.74
C ASP A 43 0.87 0.89 1.69
N GLU A 44 1.14 1.65 0.63
CA GLU A 44 0.56 2.99 0.43
C GLU A 44 -0.98 2.93 0.41
N TRP A 45 -1.55 1.98 -0.33
CA TRP A 45 -3.00 1.81 -0.43
C TRP A 45 -3.64 1.31 0.88
N ALA A 46 -2.95 0.46 1.64
CA ALA A 46 -3.40 0.01 2.94
C ALA A 46 -3.48 1.19 3.93
N VAL A 47 -2.46 2.06 3.93
CA VAL A 47 -2.45 3.29 4.74
C VAL A 47 -3.55 4.24 4.31
N GLN A 48 -3.74 4.46 3.00
CA GLN A 48 -4.84 5.31 2.52
C GLN A 48 -6.20 4.74 2.92
N ARG A 49 -6.43 3.43 2.72
CA ARG A 49 -7.67 2.76 3.12
C ARG A 49 -7.94 2.90 4.62
N ALA A 50 -6.93 2.69 5.47
CA ALA A 50 -7.05 2.89 6.90
C ALA A 50 -7.40 4.34 7.27
N ARG A 51 -6.88 5.33 6.54
CA ARG A 51 -7.22 6.75 6.73
C ARG A 51 -8.64 7.12 6.28
N TYR A 52 -9.20 6.38 5.34
CA TYR A 52 -10.57 6.58 4.85
C TYR A 52 -11.63 5.78 5.62
N MET A 53 -11.24 4.88 6.53
CA MET A 53 -12.17 4.25 7.46
C MET A 53 -12.40 5.17 8.67
N THR A 54 -13.66 5.43 9.02
CA THR A 54 -14.00 6.16 10.24
C THR A 54 -13.75 5.29 11.47
N LEU A 55 -13.42 5.92 12.60
CA LEU A 55 -13.21 5.23 13.87
C LEU A 55 -14.43 4.37 14.27
N GLU A 56 -15.63 4.84 13.92
CA GLU A 56 -16.91 4.15 14.14
C GLU A 56 -17.01 2.84 13.34
N THR A 57 -16.50 2.81 12.12
CA THR A 57 -16.48 1.60 11.27
C THR A 57 -15.46 0.59 11.80
N ILE A 58 -14.29 1.07 12.26
CA ILE A 58 -13.23 0.24 12.83
C ILE A 58 -13.67 -0.36 14.18
N ALA A 59 -14.36 0.41 15.02
CA ALA A 59 -14.89 -0.04 16.30
C ALA A 59 -15.94 -1.16 16.16
N GLY A 60 -16.74 -1.16 15.09
CA GLY A 60 -17.71 -2.23 14.80
C GLY A 60 -17.10 -3.53 14.27
N MET A 61 -15.81 -3.53 13.89
CA MET A 61 -15.09 -4.71 13.37
C MET A 61 -14.16 -5.36 14.40
N SER A 62 -14.00 -4.75 15.58
CA SER A 62 -13.11 -5.23 16.64
C SER A 62 -13.91 -6.01 17.69
N ASP A 63 -13.84 -7.34 17.64
CA ASP A 63 -14.39 -8.25 18.68
C ASP A 63 -13.42 -8.40 19.87
N ASP A 64 -12.72 -7.33 20.28
CA ASP A 64 -11.78 -7.40 21.40
C ASP A 64 -12.27 -6.53 22.58
N PRO A 65 -12.84 -7.15 23.64
CA PRO A 65 -13.36 -6.42 24.78
C PRO A 65 -12.23 -6.08 25.75
N ALA A 66 -11.35 -5.13 25.40
CA ALA A 66 -10.65 -4.23 26.33
C ALA A 66 -9.41 -3.60 25.70
N VAL A 67 -9.57 -2.50 24.97
CA VAL A 67 -8.57 -1.42 24.99
C VAL A 67 -9.16 -0.30 25.83
N SER A 68 -9.00 -0.41 27.16
CA SER A 68 -9.20 0.71 28.07
C SER A 68 -7.94 1.56 28.01
N LEU A 69 -8.06 2.77 27.46
CA LEU A 69 -7.02 3.79 27.58
C LEU A 69 -6.88 4.15 29.06
N PRO A 70 -5.65 4.25 29.61
CA PRO A 70 -5.48 4.69 30.98
C PRO A 70 -6.00 6.13 31.07
N ALA A 71 -6.95 6.34 31.97
CA ALA A 71 -7.51 7.65 32.23
C ALA A 71 -6.37 8.63 32.55
N MET A 72 -6.22 9.66 31.72
CA MET A 72 -5.54 10.87 32.16
C MET A 72 -6.45 11.54 33.19
N GLU A 73 -6.16 11.26 34.46
CA GLU A 73 -6.67 11.99 35.61
C GLU A 73 -6.10 13.44 35.61
N PRO A 74 -6.82 14.41 36.20
CA PRO A 74 -6.82 15.83 35.83
C PRO A 74 -5.53 16.62 36.11
#